data_AF-A0A0C2FZI5-F1
#
_entry.id   AF-A0A0C2FZI5-F1
#
_cell.length_a   1.000
_cell.length_b   1.000
_cell.length_c   1.000
_cell.angle_alpha   90.00
_cell.angle_beta   90.00
_cell.angle_gamma   90.00
#
_symmetry.space_group_name_H-M   'P 1'
#
loop_
_entity.id
_entity.type
_entity.pdbx_description
1 polymer ?
#
loop_
_entity_poly.entity_id
_entity_poly.type
_entity_poly.pdbx_seq_one_letter_code
_entity_poly.pdbx_strand_id
1 'polypeptide(L)'
;MVQFIVYMGWMKVAEALLNPLGEDDDDLECNYVIDKNLITGYSMVEENLARIPQQKKDDFWGIDKIAPLYSIESAERSVHPLVGSASKINLVKNRHEIVMTPHKNKLSELSEEEQVRHRFRSCEAGSNTVN
;
A
#
# COMPACT_ATOMS: atom_id res chain seq x y z
N MET A 1 -9.59 12.04 43.65
CA MET A 1 -10.58 12.45 42.64
C MET A 1 -10.21 11.96 41.24
N VAL A 2 -9.01 12.26 40.71
CA VAL A 2 -8.61 11.82 39.34
C VAL A 2 -8.62 10.31 39.15
N GLN A 3 -8.06 9.54 40.09
CA GLN A 3 -8.06 8.07 40.01
C GLN A 3 -9.48 7.48 39.92
N PHE A 4 -10.43 8.05 40.67
CA PHE A 4 -11.83 7.63 40.62
C PHE A 4 -12.46 7.88 39.24
N ILE A 5 -12.23 9.06 38.66
CA ILE A 5 -12.74 9.43 37.33
C ILE A 5 -12.16 8.49 36.26
N VAL A 6 -10.87 8.15 36.33
CA VAL A 6 -10.23 7.25 35.35
C VAL A 6 -10.83 5.85 35.43
N TYR A 7 -10.95 5.27 36.63
CA TYR A 7 -11.48 3.90 36.77
C TYR A 7 -12.97 3.80 36.44
N MET A 8 -13.78 4.74 36.93
CA MET A 8 -15.22 4.76 36.63
C MET A 8 -15.49 5.13 35.17
N GLY A 9 -14.71 6.05 34.60
CA GLY A 9 -14.81 6.44 33.19
C GLY A 9 -14.48 5.28 32.26
N TRP A 10 -13.39 4.54 32.52
CA TRP A 10 -13.04 3.38 31.70
C TRP A 10 -14.10 2.26 31.80
N MET A 11 -14.63 2.01 33.00
CA MET A 11 -15.74 1.07 33.16
C MET A 11 -16.99 1.52 32.39
N LYS A 12 -17.33 2.82 32.43
CA LYS A 12 -18.50 3.37 31.73
C LYS A 12 -18.36 3.30 30.21
N VAL A 13 -17.16 3.47 29.65
CA VAL A 13 -16.92 3.24 28.23
C VAL A 13 -17.16 1.78 27.86
N ALA A 14 -16.72 0.83 28.70
CA ALA A 14 -16.97 -0.60 28.46
C ALA A 14 -18.47 -0.95 28.56
N GLU A 15 -19.21 -0.30 29.46
CA GLU A 15 -20.66 -0.45 29.60
C GLU A 15 -21.41 0.08 28.36
N ALA A 16 -21.07 1.28 27.89
CA ALA A 16 -21.67 1.86 26.68
C ALA A 16 -21.40 1.00 25.43
N LEU A 17 -20.20 0.44 25.30
CA LEU A 17 -19.85 -0.40 24.15
C LEU A 17 -20.31 -1.86 24.28
N LEU A 18 -20.89 -2.27 25.40
CA LEU A 18 -21.31 -3.66 25.63
C LEU A 18 -22.50 -4.02 24.72
N ASN A 19 -23.41 -3.08 24.49
CA ASN A 19 -24.55 -3.24 23.58
C ASN A 19 -24.74 -2.00 22.70
N PRO A 20 -23.99 -1.86 21.60
CA PRO A 20 -24.02 -0.69 20.72
C PRO A 20 -25.28 -0.60 19.82
N LEU A 21 -26.27 -1.46 20.06
CA LEU A 21 -27.52 -1.58 19.29
C LEU A 21 -28.75 -1.14 20.11
N GLY A 22 -28.54 -0.45 21.22
CA GLY A 22 -29.61 0.09 22.06
C GLY A 22 -30.19 1.40 21.52
N GLU A 23 -30.68 2.23 22.44
CA GLU A 23 -31.21 3.57 22.19
C GLU A 23 -30.42 4.66 22.94
N ASP A 24 -29.23 4.34 23.45
CA ASP A 24 -28.38 5.34 24.12
C ASP A 24 -27.84 6.34 23.08
N ASP A 25 -27.54 7.56 23.51
CA ASP A 25 -27.11 8.65 22.60
C ASP A 25 -25.84 8.33 21.79
N ASP A 26 -24.99 7.42 22.30
CA ASP A 26 -23.73 6.99 21.67
C ASP A 26 -23.86 5.64 20.90
N ASP A 27 -25.07 5.06 20.83
CA ASP A 27 -25.33 3.81 20.09
C ASP A 27 -25.36 4.03 18.58
N LEU A 28 -25.29 2.93 17.82
CA LEU A 28 -25.40 2.98 16.37
C LEU A 28 -26.81 3.39 15.93
N GLU A 29 -26.90 4.34 15.00
CA GLU A 29 -28.17 4.70 14.34
C GLU A 29 -28.62 3.63 13.34
N CYS A 30 -28.99 2.44 13.82
CA CYS A 30 -29.35 1.31 12.97
C CYS A 30 -30.55 1.58 12.06
N ASN A 31 -31.56 2.31 12.55
CA ASN A 31 -32.73 2.69 11.75
C ASN A 31 -32.33 3.53 10.53
N TYR A 32 -31.43 4.50 10.71
CA TYR A 32 -30.89 5.29 9.61
C TYR A 32 -30.17 4.41 8.58
N VAL A 33 -29.33 3.49 9.04
CA VAL A 33 -28.58 2.59 8.14
C VAL A 33 -29.53 1.69 7.34
N ILE A 34 -30.58 1.16 7.97
CA ILE A 34 -31.60 0.33 7.30
C ILE A 34 -32.31 1.14 6.22
N ASP A 35 -32.86 2.31 6.57
CA ASP A 35 -33.60 3.16 5.64
C ASP A 35 -32.72 3.59 4.47
N LYS A 36 -31.49 4.05 4.76
CA LYS A 36 -30.53 4.45 3.74
C LYS A 36 -30.22 3.31 2.79
N ASN A 37 -29.94 2.11 3.33
CA ASN A 37 -29.58 0.96 2.52
C ASN A 37 -30.74 0.51 1.64
N LEU A 38 -31.97 0.51 2.17
CA LEU A 38 -33.16 0.17 1.41
C LEU A 38 -33.35 1.15 0.23
N ILE A 39 -33.31 2.46 0.49
CA ILE A 39 -33.47 3.49 -0.53
C ILE A 39 -32.35 3.41 -1.57
N THR A 40 -31.09 3.28 -1.14
CA THR A 40 -29.94 3.20 -2.05
C THR A 40 -30.00 1.96 -2.92
N GLY A 41 -30.28 0.80 -2.32
CA GLY A 41 -30.38 -0.46 -3.04
C GLY A 41 -31.50 -0.43 -4.07
N TYR A 42 -32.65 0.14 -3.72
CA TYR A 42 -33.76 0.31 -4.65
C TYR A 42 -33.42 1.26 -5.81
N SER A 43 -32.82 2.41 -5.51
CA SER A 43 -32.40 3.39 -6.53
C SER A 43 -31.31 2.85 -7.48
N MET A 44 -30.47 1.91 -7.00
CA MET A 44 -29.50 1.20 -7.85
C MET A 44 -30.18 0.25 -8.84
N VAL A 45 -31.24 -0.46 -8.43
CA VAL A 45 -31.86 -1.52 -9.22
C VAL A 45 -32.97 -1.00 -10.13
N GLU A 46 -33.82 -0.07 -9.68
CA GLU A 46 -34.92 0.45 -10.50
C GLU A 46 -34.55 1.71 -11.26
N GLU A 47 -34.22 2.80 -10.55
CA GLU A 47 -34.13 4.13 -11.14
C GLU A 47 -32.93 4.30 -12.09
N ASN A 48 -31.85 3.56 -11.85
CA ASN A 48 -30.61 3.64 -12.64
C ASN A 48 -30.32 2.37 -13.44
N LEU A 49 -31.31 1.48 -13.61
CA LEU A 49 -31.13 0.27 -14.40
C LEU A 49 -30.68 0.63 -15.82
N ALA A 50 -29.48 0.21 -16.18
CA ALA A 50 -28.86 0.48 -17.49
C ALA A 50 -28.76 1.96 -17.90
N ARG A 51 -28.90 2.91 -16.95
CA ARG A 51 -28.75 4.35 -17.23
C ARG A 51 -27.27 4.75 -17.15
N ILE A 52 -26.56 4.59 -18.25
CA ILE A 52 -25.13 4.94 -18.36
C ILE A 52 -25.01 6.37 -18.92
N PRO A 53 -24.17 7.24 -18.33
CA PRO A 53 -23.91 8.55 -18.91
C PRO A 53 -23.25 8.42 -20.29
N GLN A 54 -23.47 9.40 -21.17
CA GLN A 54 -22.83 9.42 -22.49
C GLN A 54 -21.31 9.44 -22.33
N GLN A 55 -20.62 8.50 -22.99
CA GLN A 55 -19.16 8.48 -23.02
C GLN A 55 -18.64 9.68 -23.80
N LYS A 56 -17.83 10.50 -23.15
CA LYS A 56 -17.15 11.66 -23.73
C LYS A 56 -15.69 11.62 -23.28
N LYS A 57 -14.81 12.17 -24.11
CA LYS A 57 -13.41 12.41 -23.71
C LYS A 57 -13.42 13.43 -22.57
N ASP A 58 -12.67 13.14 -21.52
CA ASP A 58 -12.50 14.05 -20.39
C ASP A 58 -11.51 15.18 -20.73
N ASP A 59 -11.44 16.18 -19.85
CA ASP A 59 -10.61 17.38 -20.04
C ASP A 59 -9.10 17.07 -20.08
N PHE A 60 -8.67 15.90 -19.60
CA PHE A 60 -7.28 15.46 -19.58
C PHE A 60 -6.94 14.47 -20.71
N TRP A 61 -7.87 14.24 -21.65
CA TRP A 61 -7.66 13.31 -22.75
C TRP A 61 -6.47 13.68 -23.63
N GLY A 62 -5.45 12.81 -23.69
CA GLY A 62 -4.25 12.99 -24.51
C GLY A 62 -3.12 13.78 -23.85
N ILE A 63 -3.22 14.04 -22.54
CA ILE A 63 -2.17 14.70 -21.75
C ILE A 63 -1.36 13.65 -20.98
N ASP A 64 -0.02 13.64 -21.14
CA ASP A 64 0.87 12.65 -20.48
C ASP A 64 1.06 12.89 -18.97
N LYS A 65 0.89 14.13 -18.51
CA LYS A 65 1.08 14.53 -17.10
C LYS A 65 -0.09 15.37 -16.64
N ILE A 66 -0.85 14.82 -15.70
CA ILE A 66 -1.97 15.51 -15.06
C ILE A 66 -1.45 16.18 -13.78
N ALA A 67 -1.73 17.48 -13.64
CA ALA A 67 -1.54 18.21 -12.40
C ALA A 67 -2.92 18.50 -11.80
N PRO A 68 -3.36 17.76 -10.76
CA PRO A 68 -4.62 18.03 -10.10
C PRO A 68 -4.68 19.46 -9.56
N LEU A 69 -5.83 20.10 -9.67
CA LEU A 69 -6.06 21.43 -9.13
C LEU A 69 -6.36 21.32 -7.63
N TYR A 70 -5.77 22.22 -6.85
CA TYR A 70 -5.96 22.31 -5.42
C TYR A 70 -6.45 23.71 -5.05
N SER A 71 -7.17 23.82 -3.93
CA SER A 71 -7.36 25.12 -3.29
C SER A 71 -6.01 25.70 -2.86
N ILE A 72 -5.93 27.03 -2.71
CA ILE A 72 -4.69 27.72 -2.30
C ILE A 72 -4.14 27.12 -1.00
N GLU A 73 -5.02 26.92 0.00
CA GLU A 73 -4.67 26.31 1.29
C GLU A 73 -4.14 24.87 1.16
N SER A 74 -4.74 24.07 0.27
CA SER A 74 -4.30 22.68 0.06
C SER A 74 -2.99 22.59 -0.72
N ALA A 75 -2.70 23.56 -1.59
CA ALA A 75 -1.49 23.60 -2.39
C ALA A 75 -0.23 23.94 -1.58
N GLU A 76 -0.38 24.69 -0.48
CA GLU A 76 0.70 24.98 0.47
C GLU A 76 1.12 23.76 1.29
N ARG A 77 0.26 22.73 1.38
CA ARG A 77 0.55 21.51 2.12
C ARG A 77 1.65 20.70 1.42
N SER A 78 2.69 20.35 2.17
CA SER A 78 3.74 19.45 1.71
C SER A 78 3.17 18.07 1.34
N VAL A 79 3.37 17.64 0.10
CA VAL A 79 2.99 16.31 -0.37
C VAL A 79 4.15 15.34 -0.15
N HIS A 80 3.89 14.28 0.62
CA HIS A 80 4.85 13.20 0.88
C HIS A 80 4.37 11.91 0.21
N PRO A 81 4.63 11.72 -1.10
CA PRO A 81 4.23 10.49 -1.76
C PRO A 81 4.97 9.31 -1.13
N LEU A 82 4.30 8.16 -1.00
CA LEU A 82 4.94 6.94 -0.55
C LEU A 82 5.94 6.48 -1.61
N VAL A 83 7.21 6.74 -1.35
CA VAL A 83 8.33 6.29 -2.17
C VAL A 83 8.96 5.11 -1.44
N GLY A 84 8.89 3.91 -2.03
CA GLY A 84 9.36 2.69 -1.38
C GLY A 84 10.83 2.77 -0.97
N SER A 85 11.21 2.12 0.12
CA SER A 85 12.56 2.18 0.71
C SER A 85 13.69 1.76 -0.25
N ALA A 86 13.36 0.95 -1.26
CA ALA A 86 14.28 0.44 -2.29
C ALA A 86 14.22 1.21 -3.62
N SER A 87 13.42 2.28 -3.73
CA SER A 87 13.18 2.99 -5.00
C SER A 87 14.38 3.75 -5.57
N LYS A 88 15.36 4.11 -4.72
CA LYS A 88 16.55 4.92 -5.10
C LYS A 88 17.83 4.08 -5.16
N ILE A 89 17.75 2.80 -5.46
CA ILE A 89 18.95 1.98 -5.67
C ILE A 89 19.60 2.44 -6.98
N ASN A 90 20.71 3.17 -6.87
CA ASN A 90 21.56 3.46 -8.02
C ASN A 90 22.23 2.15 -8.44
N LEU A 91 21.72 1.51 -9.50
CA LEU A 91 22.43 0.43 -10.16
C LEU A 91 23.78 1.00 -10.64
N VAL A 92 24.87 0.52 -10.04
CA VAL A 92 26.23 0.98 -10.34
C VAL A 92 26.48 0.72 -11.84
N LYS A 93 26.64 1.79 -12.63
CA LYS A 93 26.95 1.70 -14.08
C LYS A 93 28.30 1.03 -14.35
N ASN A 94 29.20 1.06 -13.38
CA ASN A 94 30.41 0.25 -13.39
C ASN A 94 30.04 -1.19 -13.03
N ARG A 95 29.71 -1.99 -14.05
CA ARG A 95 29.80 -3.45 -13.96
C ARG A 95 31.27 -3.84 -13.70
N HIS A 96 31.78 -3.64 -12.49
CA HIS A 96 32.80 -4.54 -12.01
C HIS A 96 32.04 -5.83 -11.79
N GLU A 97 32.23 -6.79 -12.69
CA GLU A 97 31.70 -8.13 -12.53
C GLU A 97 32.09 -8.60 -11.13
N ILE A 98 31.10 -8.67 -10.22
CA ILE A 98 31.34 -9.13 -8.86
C ILE A 98 31.56 -10.63 -9.00
N VAL A 99 32.83 -11.03 -9.12
CA VAL A 99 33.23 -12.43 -9.19
C VAL A 99 32.91 -13.06 -7.84
N MET A 100 31.80 -13.81 -7.79
CA MET A 100 31.36 -14.51 -6.59
C MET A 100 32.29 -15.70 -6.36
N THR A 101 33.22 -15.57 -5.41
CA THR A 101 34.09 -16.68 -4.99
C THR A 101 33.57 -17.35 -3.72
N PRO A 102 33.65 -18.69 -3.61
CA PRO A 102 33.29 -19.40 -2.38
C PRO A 102 34.18 -18.95 -1.20
N HIS A 103 33.61 -18.94 0.00
CA HIS A 103 34.32 -18.55 1.22
C HIS A 103 35.46 -19.54 1.52
N LYS A 104 36.61 -19.03 1.99
CA LYS A 104 37.84 -19.80 2.21
C LYS A 104 37.63 -21.07 3.03
N ASN A 105 36.77 -21.01 4.06
CA ASN A 105 36.45 -22.16 4.91
C ASN A 105 35.82 -23.34 4.14
N LYS A 106 35.00 -23.06 3.11
CA LYS A 106 34.42 -24.11 2.25
C LYS A 106 35.38 -24.57 1.16
N LEU A 107 36.35 -23.74 0.77
CA LEU A 107 37.40 -24.12 -0.19
C LEU A 107 38.39 -25.10 0.43
N SER A 108 38.75 -24.92 1.70
CA SER A 108 39.69 -25.79 2.41
C SER A 108 39.15 -27.21 2.68
N GLU A 109 37.85 -27.42 2.53
CA GLU A 109 37.20 -28.73 2.69
C GLU A 109 37.17 -29.54 1.39
N LEU A 110 37.58 -28.95 0.26
CA LEU A 110 37.53 -29.60 -1.06
C LEU A 110 38.91 -30.06 -1.54
N SER A 111 38.93 -31.09 -2.39
CA SER A 111 40.16 -31.59 -3.01
C SER A 111 40.82 -30.50 -3.87
N GLU A 112 42.15 -30.52 -3.99
CA GLU A 112 42.91 -29.52 -4.77
C GLU A 112 42.40 -29.42 -6.22
N GLU A 113 41.97 -30.53 -6.82
CA GLU A 113 41.39 -30.58 -8.16
C GLU A 113 40.05 -29.83 -8.28
N GLU A 114 39.25 -29.85 -7.20
CA GLU A 114 37.94 -29.18 -7.13
C GLU A 114 38.08 -27.69 -6.84
N GLN A 115 39.05 -27.31 -6.01
CA GLN A 115 39.40 -25.92 -5.73
C GLN A 115 39.84 -25.19 -7.01
N VAL A 116 40.67 -25.85 -7.83
CA VAL A 116 41.11 -25.35 -9.14
C VAL A 116 39.90 -25.16 -10.06
N ARG A 117 38.99 -26.14 -10.13
CA ARG A 117 37.78 -26.07 -10.96
C ARG A 117 36.82 -24.94 -10.55
N HIS A 118 36.66 -24.69 -9.26
CA HIS A 118 35.84 -23.58 -8.75
C HIS A 118 36.46 -22.20 -8.99
N ARG A 119 37.79 -22.11 -9.07
CA ARG A 119 38.51 -20.86 -9.37
C ARG A 119 38.37 -20.43 -10.83
N PHE A 120 38.25 -21.39 -11.75
CA PHE A 120 38.08 -21.15 -13.18
C PHE A 120 36.61 -21.01 -13.62
N ARG A 121 35.65 -21.38 -12.76
CA ARG A 121 34.20 -21.29 -13.02
C ARG A 121 33.60 -19.97 -12.51
N SER A 122 34.26 -18.85 -12.80
CA SER A 122 33.61 -17.55 -12.63
C SER A 122 32.42 -17.52 -13.59
N CYS A 123 31.21 -17.62 -13.05
CA CYS A 123 29.99 -17.66 -13.85
C CYS A 123 29.86 -16.35 -14.63
N GLU A 124 30.07 -16.40 -15.95
CA GLU A 124 29.54 -15.39 -16.87
C GLU A 124 28.00 -15.43 -16.77
N ALA A 125 27.43 -14.53 -15.98
CA ALA A 125 26.00 -14.31 -15.99
C ALA A 125 25.66 -13.55 -17.27
N GLY A 126 25.21 -14.30 -18.27
CA GLY A 126 24.83 -13.82 -19.59
C GLY A 126 24.04 -12.52 -19.56
N SER A 127 24.50 -11.56 -20.36
CA SER A 127 23.80 -10.33 -20.66
C SER A 127 22.61 -10.64 -21.58
N ASN A 128 21.47 -11.01 -21.02
CA ASN A 128 20.22 -11.01 -21.78
C ASN A 128 19.66 -9.59 -21.80
N THR A 129 19.97 -8.87 -22.87
CA THR A 129 19.26 -7.66 -23.29
C THR A 129 17.88 -8.05 -23.81
N VAL A 130 16.83 -7.60 -23.13
CA VAL A 130 15.46 -7.59 -23.68
C VAL A 130 15.28 -6.24 -24.38
N ASN A 131 14.98 -6.29 -25.68
CA ASN A 131 14.48 -5.16 -26.47
C ASN A 131 13.05 -4.81 -26.08
#